data_AF-A0A1F9EWV4-F1
#
_entry.id   AF-A0A1F9EWV4-F1
#
_cell.length_a   1.000
_cell.length_b   1.000
_cell.length_c   1.000
_cell.angle_alpha   90.00
_cell.angle_beta   90.00
_cell.angle_gamma   90.00
#
_symmetry.space_group_name_H-M   'P 1'
#
loop_
_entity.id
_entity.type
_entity.pdbx_description
1 polymer ?
#
loop_
_entity_poly.entity_id
_entity_poly.type
_entity_poly.pdbx_seq_one_letter_code
_entity_poly.pdbx_strand_id
1 'polypeptide(L)'
;MGARRRRVGRRRPGGEPLIGFLHVPADPETTGDPAPARDRHAALREVVASALRGWREHLPDEGRVLLTGFSAFAGVVDNPTGAFTGDLREVARAVALATGVEARIDAGAVRGQGLEVVSAVLPVDDRALERARAGSLPELLARVRPHAVLSMGVHRVTDHFRVEVVPTSAGLIVDNGEERHTWEARPVQRRSDVRSLARAIVRGSSGRGFALS
;
A
#
# COMPACT_ATOMS: atom_id res chain seq x y z
N MET A 1 -41.73 -18.21 12.66
CA MET A 1 -41.11 -17.67 11.42
C MET A 1 -39.95 -16.77 11.82
N GLY A 2 -38.72 -17.25 11.72
CA GLY A 2 -37.53 -16.49 12.12
C GLY A 2 -36.36 -16.89 11.25
N ALA A 3 -36.24 -16.27 10.08
CA ALA A 3 -35.12 -16.51 9.18
C ALA A 3 -33.85 -15.91 9.79
N ARG A 4 -33.02 -16.77 10.41
CA ARG A 4 -31.64 -16.45 10.75
C ARG A 4 -30.91 -16.10 9.45
N ARG A 5 -30.66 -14.81 9.23
CA ARG A 5 -29.74 -14.33 8.19
C ARG A 5 -28.39 -15.00 8.42
N ARG A 6 -27.98 -15.87 7.47
CA ARG A 6 -26.64 -16.42 7.42
C ARG A 6 -25.67 -15.23 7.29
N ARG A 7 -24.87 -14.97 8.34
CA ARG A 7 -23.66 -14.16 8.19
C ARG A 7 -22.80 -14.85 7.14
N VAL A 8 -22.59 -14.20 6.01
CA VAL A 8 -21.54 -14.58 5.05
C VAL A 8 -20.21 -14.14 5.68
N GLY A 9 -19.77 -14.91 6.66
CA GLY A 9 -18.45 -14.80 7.27
C GLY A 9 -17.79 -16.16 7.16
N ARG A 10 -16.94 -16.33 6.15
CA ARG A 10 -16.03 -17.47 6.06
C ARG A 10 -14.71 -16.97 5.50
N ARG A 11 -13.68 -16.92 6.36
CA ARG A 11 -12.27 -16.69 6.01
C ARG A 11 -11.89 -17.59 4.82
N ARG A 12 -11.03 -17.13 3.92
CA ARG A 12 -10.18 -18.04 3.13
C ARG A 12 -8.97 -18.39 4.00
N PRO A 13 -8.85 -19.63 4.51
CA PRO A 13 -7.56 -20.10 5.03
C PRO A 13 -6.67 -20.31 3.79
N GLY A 14 -5.62 -19.50 3.63
CA GLY A 14 -4.71 -19.57 2.47
C GLY A 14 -5.17 -18.82 1.20
N GLY A 15 -6.04 -17.82 1.33
CA GLY A 15 -6.42 -16.97 0.18
C GLY A 15 -5.31 -16.02 -0.26
N GLU A 16 -5.31 -15.65 -1.54
CA GLU A 16 -4.47 -14.55 -2.05
C GLU A 16 -4.63 -13.29 -1.19
N PRO A 17 -3.55 -12.52 -0.95
CA PRO A 17 -3.61 -11.31 -0.14
C PRO A 17 -4.58 -10.29 -0.76
N LEU A 18 -5.16 -9.44 0.07
CA LEU A 18 -5.84 -8.24 -0.43
C LEU A 18 -4.79 -7.31 -1.05
N ILE A 19 -4.93 -6.98 -2.33
CA ILE A 19 -3.96 -6.12 -3.04
C ILE A 19 -4.60 -4.77 -3.34
N GLY A 20 -3.83 -3.71 -3.11
CA GLY A 20 -4.17 -2.34 -3.46
C GLY A 20 -2.95 -1.55 -3.92
N PHE A 21 -3.18 -0.61 -4.83
CA PHE A 21 -2.18 0.39 -5.22
C PHE A 21 -2.75 1.80 -5.05
N LEU A 22 -2.00 2.66 -4.35
CA LEU A 22 -2.35 4.05 -4.10
C LEU A 22 -1.38 4.97 -4.85
N HIS A 23 -1.93 5.79 -5.75
CA HIS A 23 -1.22 6.91 -6.33
C HIS A 23 -1.26 8.08 -5.33
N VAL A 24 -0.08 8.52 -4.91
CA VAL A 24 0.13 9.65 -4.01
C VAL A 24 0.49 10.88 -4.85
N PRO A 25 -0.17 12.03 -4.66
CA PRO A 25 0.16 13.24 -5.41
C PRO A 25 1.62 13.64 -5.16
N ALA A 26 2.26 14.14 -6.21
CA ALA A 26 3.57 14.78 -6.04
C ALA A 26 3.43 16.06 -5.22
N ASP A 27 4.55 16.46 -4.64
CA ASP A 27 4.64 17.59 -3.74
C ASP A 27 5.95 18.36 -4.01
N PRO A 28 6.13 19.62 -3.57
CA PRO A 28 7.33 20.40 -3.92
C PRO A 28 8.66 19.67 -3.63
N GLU A 29 8.74 18.93 -2.52
CA GLU A 29 9.90 18.13 -2.16
C GLU A 29 10.17 17.01 -3.18
N THR A 30 9.13 16.49 -3.86
CA THR A 30 9.25 15.50 -4.95
C THR A 30 10.18 16.00 -6.06
N THR A 31 10.12 17.28 -6.41
CA THR A 31 10.95 17.90 -7.46
C THR A 31 12.17 18.64 -6.90
N GLY A 32 12.36 18.65 -5.57
CA GLY A 32 13.41 19.42 -4.90
C GLY A 32 13.09 20.92 -4.79
N ASP A 33 11.83 21.30 -5.02
CA ASP A 33 11.37 22.67 -4.86
C ASP A 33 11.27 23.03 -3.37
N PRO A 34 11.54 24.30 -2.99
CA PRO A 34 11.36 24.76 -1.62
C PRO A 34 9.93 24.54 -1.16
N ALA A 35 9.75 23.79 -0.08
CA ALA A 35 8.46 23.56 0.52
C ALA A 35 8.22 24.49 1.72
N PRO A 36 7.01 25.05 1.90
CA PRO A 36 6.65 25.71 3.13
C PRO A 36 6.69 24.72 4.30
N ALA A 37 6.95 25.20 5.52
CA ALA A 37 6.91 24.38 6.72
C ALA A 37 5.51 23.75 6.87
N ARG A 38 5.41 22.45 6.58
CA ARG A 38 4.16 21.70 6.61
C ARG A 38 4.43 20.27 7.04
N ASP A 39 3.41 19.65 7.62
CA ASP A 39 3.45 18.21 7.87
C ASP A 39 3.16 17.47 6.55
N ARG A 40 4.24 17.26 5.78
CA ARG A 40 4.22 16.63 4.45
C ARG A 40 3.38 15.35 4.39
N HIS A 41 3.42 14.56 5.47
CA HIS A 41 2.82 13.23 5.52
C HIS A 41 1.43 13.20 6.16
N ALA A 42 0.89 14.31 6.65
CA ALA A 42 -0.42 14.34 7.33
C ALA A 42 -1.56 13.72 6.52
N ALA A 43 -1.73 14.14 5.27
CA ALA A 43 -2.79 13.60 4.42
C ALA A 43 -2.56 12.11 4.09
N LEU A 44 -1.31 11.73 3.81
CA LEU A 44 -0.97 10.34 3.50
C LEU A 44 -1.20 9.42 4.72
N ARG A 45 -0.86 9.86 5.93
CA ARG A 45 -1.15 9.13 7.18
C ARG A 45 -2.64 8.84 7.32
N GLU A 46 -3.51 9.81 7.08
CA GLU A 46 -4.97 9.62 7.17
C GLU A 46 -5.51 8.66 6.11
N VAL A 47 -5.00 8.71 4.88
CA VAL A 47 -5.40 7.79 3.80
C VAL A 47 -4.94 6.37 4.11
N VAL A 48 -3.69 6.18 4.51
CA VAL A 48 -3.16 4.87 4.93
C VAL A 48 -3.92 4.35 6.14
N ALA A 49 -4.20 5.20 7.14
CA ALA A 49 -4.97 4.82 8.31
C ALA A 49 -6.39 4.36 7.96
N SER A 50 -7.04 5.06 7.01
CA SER A 50 -8.36 4.68 6.48
C SER A 50 -8.32 3.33 5.79
N ALA A 51 -7.32 3.09 4.92
CA ALA A 51 -7.13 1.79 4.27
C ALA A 51 -6.93 0.66 5.29
N LEU A 52 -6.04 0.84 6.26
CA LEU A 52 -5.76 -0.15 7.31
C LEU A 52 -7.02 -0.46 8.12
N ARG A 53 -7.74 0.58 8.58
CA ARG A 53 -8.99 0.42 9.34
C ARG A 53 -10.03 -0.38 8.56
N GLY A 54 -10.24 -0.05 7.28
CA GLY A 54 -11.21 -0.74 6.43
C GLY A 54 -10.84 -2.19 6.10
N TRP A 55 -9.55 -2.53 6.06
CA TRP A 55 -9.10 -3.91 5.88
C TRP A 55 -9.19 -4.75 7.15
N ARG A 56 -9.04 -4.17 8.35
CA ARG A 56 -9.06 -4.91 9.63
C ARG A 56 -10.26 -5.86 9.77
N GLU A 57 -11.44 -5.48 9.26
CA GLU A 57 -12.64 -6.34 9.28
C GLU A 57 -12.50 -7.65 8.48
N HIS A 58 -11.56 -7.69 7.53
CA HIS A 58 -11.31 -8.82 6.61
C HIS A 58 -10.01 -9.56 6.94
N LEU A 59 -9.16 -8.96 7.78
CA LEU A 59 -7.92 -9.58 8.25
C LEU A 59 -8.21 -10.57 9.40
N PRO A 60 -7.31 -11.54 9.65
CA PRO A 60 -7.34 -12.27 10.91
C PRO A 60 -7.05 -11.34 12.10
N ASP A 61 -7.29 -11.84 13.32
CA ASP A 61 -7.13 -11.06 14.55
C ASP A 61 -5.70 -10.52 14.73
N GLU A 62 -4.71 -11.28 14.23
CA GLU A 62 -3.31 -10.85 14.04
C GLU A 62 -3.06 -10.59 12.55
N GLY A 63 -3.60 -9.47 12.07
CA GLY A 63 -3.51 -9.03 10.69
C GLY A 63 -2.09 -8.58 10.33
N ARG A 64 -1.66 -8.87 9.11
CA ARG A 64 -0.31 -8.51 8.62
C ARG A 64 -0.42 -7.81 7.29
N VAL A 65 0.14 -6.61 7.21
CA VAL A 65 0.12 -5.78 6.01
C VAL A 65 1.55 -5.52 5.55
N LEU A 66 1.81 -5.73 4.27
CA LEU A 66 3.02 -5.23 3.61
C LEU A 66 2.68 -3.86 3.01
N LEU A 67 3.36 -2.82 3.48
CA LEU A 67 3.25 -1.45 2.98
C LEU A 67 4.51 -1.12 2.18
N THR A 68 4.36 -0.80 0.90
CA THR A 68 5.51 -0.46 0.04
C THR A 68 5.39 0.93 -0.55
N GLY A 69 6.52 1.62 -0.61
CA GLY A 69 6.72 2.82 -1.41
C GLY A 69 7.92 2.64 -2.33
N PHE A 70 8.25 3.68 -3.09
CA PHE A 70 9.37 3.62 -4.05
C PHE A 70 10.44 4.65 -3.74
N SER A 71 11.69 4.32 -4.08
CA SER A 71 12.80 5.28 -4.06
C SER A 71 12.62 6.39 -5.09
N ALA A 72 13.51 7.37 -5.06
CA ALA A 72 13.66 8.38 -6.11
C ALA A 72 13.92 7.73 -7.49
N PHE A 73 13.39 8.34 -8.56
CA PHE A 73 13.57 7.92 -9.95
C PHE A 73 13.22 9.03 -10.95
N ALA A 74 13.80 9.03 -12.15
CA ALA A 74 13.40 9.86 -13.30
C ALA A 74 12.99 11.32 -12.98
N GLY A 75 13.88 12.09 -12.35
CA GLY A 75 13.65 13.50 -12.00
C GLY A 75 12.83 13.71 -10.72
N VAL A 76 12.44 12.64 -10.01
CA VAL A 76 11.98 12.70 -8.62
C VAL A 76 13.22 12.75 -7.72
N VAL A 77 13.35 13.83 -6.95
CA VAL A 77 14.43 14.05 -5.98
C VAL A 77 14.13 13.33 -4.68
N ASP A 78 12.92 13.51 -4.14
CA ASP A 78 12.48 12.87 -2.90
C ASP A 78 11.07 12.29 -3.04
N ASN A 79 11.00 10.98 -3.31
CA ASN A 79 9.73 10.31 -3.57
C ASN A 79 8.87 10.24 -2.28
N PRO A 80 7.68 10.87 -2.25
CA PRO A 80 6.87 10.97 -1.03
C PRO A 80 6.44 9.60 -0.49
N THR A 81 6.29 8.61 -1.36
CA THR A 81 5.94 7.23 -0.97
C THR A 81 7.11 6.52 -0.30
N GLY A 82 8.33 6.72 -0.81
CA GLY A 82 9.57 6.20 -0.22
C GLY A 82 9.91 6.89 1.08
N ALA A 83 9.81 8.22 1.14
CA ALA A 83 10.00 9.00 2.36
C ALA A 83 9.06 8.53 3.49
N PHE A 84 7.79 8.33 3.17
CA PHE A 84 6.80 7.84 4.14
C PHE A 84 7.10 6.42 4.63
N THR A 85 7.38 5.50 3.70
CA THR A 85 7.58 4.07 4.04
C THR A 85 8.97 3.79 4.64
N GLY A 86 9.95 4.65 4.36
CA GLY A 86 11.28 4.60 4.97
C GLY A 86 11.30 5.12 6.41
N ASP A 87 10.37 5.99 6.80
CA ASP A 87 10.24 6.46 8.19
C ASP A 87 9.18 5.66 8.97
N LEU A 88 9.64 4.69 9.76
CA LEU A 88 8.76 3.87 10.59
C LEU A 88 7.97 4.69 11.64
N ARG A 89 8.38 5.91 11.97
CA ARG A 89 7.61 6.79 12.86
C ARG A 89 6.35 7.30 12.17
N GLU A 90 6.43 7.58 10.87
CA GLU A 90 5.28 7.97 10.05
C GLU A 90 4.30 6.82 9.88
N VAL A 91 4.82 5.62 9.62
CA VAL A 91 4.03 4.39 9.59
C VAL A 91 3.38 4.12 10.95
N ALA A 92 4.11 4.29 12.06
CA ALA A 92 3.56 4.14 13.42
C ALA A 92 2.42 5.12 13.71
N ARG A 93 2.55 6.39 13.31
CA ARG A 93 1.45 7.37 13.42
C ARG A 93 0.23 6.93 12.62
N ALA A 94 0.39 6.42 11.40
CA ALA A 94 -0.72 5.93 10.60
C ALA A 94 -1.40 4.67 11.20
N VAL A 95 -0.61 3.73 11.73
CA VAL A 95 -1.14 2.56 12.45
C VAL A 95 -1.88 2.98 13.72
N ALA A 96 -1.37 3.97 14.45
CA ALA A 96 -2.03 4.50 15.62
C ALA A 96 -3.37 5.17 15.28
N LEU A 97 -3.42 5.96 14.20
CA LEU A 97 -4.66 6.54 13.68
C LEU A 97 -5.67 5.46 13.23
N ALA A 98 -5.19 4.37 12.63
CA ALA A 98 -6.04 3.27 12.17
C ALA A 98 -6.66 2.49 13.33
N THR A 99 -5.88 2.27 14.39
CA THR A 99 -6.23 1.37 15.50
C THR A 99 -6.79 2.08 16.73
N GLY A 100 -6.52 3.38 16.88
CA GLY A 100 -6.87 4.15 18.07
C GLY A 100 -5.96 3.87 19.28
N VAL A 101 -4.86 3.15 19.10
CA VAL A 101 -3.87 2.86 20.15
C VAL A 101 -2.48 3.24 19.69
N GLU A 102 -1.59 3.55 20.62
CA GLU A 102 -0.19 3.81 20.28
C GLU A 102 0.45 2.59 19.64
N ALA A 103 1.11 2.80 18.48
CA ALA A 103 1.81 1.75 17.77
C ALA A 103 3.26 1.64 18.25
N ARG A 104 3.78 0.42 18.31
CA ARG A 104 5.17 0.12 18.68
C ARG A 104 5.97 -0.21 17.45
N ILE A 105 7.21 0.26 17.40
CA ILE A 105 8.19 -0.12 16.38
C ILE A 105 9.05 -1.24 16.96
N ASP A 106 9.10 -2.39 16.27
CA ASP A 106 9.87 -3.55 16.67
C ASP A 106 10.45 -4.26 15.45
N ALA A 107 11.77 -4.50 15.46
CA ALA A 107 12.50 -5.27 14.44
C ALA A 107 12.12 -4.94 12.97
N GLY A 108 11.94 -3.66 12.64
CA GLY A 108 11.58 -3.21 11.28
C GLY A 108 10.09 -3.32 10.92
N ALA A 109 9.24 -3.63 11.88
CA ALA A 109 7.78 -3.63 11.75
C ALA A 109 7.12 -2.66 12.73
N VAL A 110 5.90 -2.26 12.42
CA VAL A 110 5.04 -1.42 13.26
C VAL A 110 3.85 -2.26 13.72
N ARG A 111 3.58 -2.28 15.02
CA ARG A 111 2.50 -3.10 15.62
C ARG A 111 1.52 -2.27 16.44
N GLY A 112 0.21 -2.50 16.26
CA GLY A 112 -0.85 -1.90 17.07
C GLY A 112 -2.13 -2.74 17.03
N GLN A 113 -2.73 -3.02 18.20
CA GLN A 113 -4.01 -3.75 18.38
C GLN A 113 -4.28 -4.89 17.35
N GLY A 114 -3.43 -5.92 17.33
CA GLY A 114 -3.60 -7.08 16.43
C GLY A 114 -3.30 -6.79 14.96
N LEU A 115 -2.61 -5.68 14.66
CA LEU A 115 -2.16 -5.33 13.31
C LEU A 115 -0.64 -5.17 13.31
N GLU A 116 0.02 -5.89 12.41
CA GLU A 116 1.44 -5.76 12.09
C GLU A 116 1.58 -5.17 10.68
N VAL A 117 2.32 -4.07 10.56
CA VAL A 117 2.66 -3.44 9.28
C VAL A 117 4.17 -3.55 9.08
N VAL A 118 4.57 -4.29 8.04
CA VAL A 118 5.95 -4.33 7.57
C VAL A 118 6.08 -3.33 6.44
N SER A 119 7.00 -2.38 6.58
CA SER A 119 7.21 -1.31 5.61
C SER A 119 8.47 -1.58 4.78
N ALA A 120 8.45 -1.27 3.49
CA ALA A 120 9.62 -1.37 2.63
C ALA A 120 9.65 -0.29 1.54
N VAL A 121 10.85 0.18 1.21
CA VAL A 121 11.11 1.05 0.05
C VAL A 121 11.68 0.19 -1.07
N LEU A 122 10.97 0.12 -2.20
CA LEU A 122 11.40 -0.61 -3.38
C LEU A 122 12.21 0.30 -4.32
N PRO A 123 13.27 -0.21 -4.98
CA PRO A 123 13.90 0.53 -6.07
C PRO A 123 12.94 0.64 -7.26
N VAL A 124 13.12 1.66 -8.09
CA VAL A 124 12.37 1.83 -9.35
C VAL A 124 13.18 1.27 -10.52
N ASP A 125 13.46 -0.03 -10.44
CA ASP A 125 14.12 -0.81 -11.48
C ASP A 125 13.82 -2.31 -11.30
N ASP A 126 14.33 -3.15 -12.21
CA ASP A 126 14.08 -4.59 -12.21
C ASP A 126 14.56 -5.32 -10.94
N ARG A 127 15.44 -4.70 -10.13
CA ARG A 127 15.87 -5.29 -8.85
C ARG A 127 14.71 -5.45 -7.87
N ALA A 128 13.64 -4.67 -8.03
CA ALA A 128 12.40 -4.84 -7.26
C ALA A 128 11.65 -6.14 -7.60
N LEU A 129 11.93 -6.76 -8.75
CA LEU A 129 11.26 -7.96 -9.27
C LEU A 129 12.11 -9.25 -9.14
N GLU A 130 13.40 -9.12 -8.80
CA GLU A 130 14.34 -10.24 -8.66
C GLU A 130 13.97 -11.18 -7.50
N ARG A 131 13.53 -12.42 -7.80
CA ARG A 131 12.95 -13.35 -6.79
C ARG A 131 13.77 -13.59 -5.53
N ALA A 132 15.08 -13.72 -5.67
CA ALA A 132 15.99 -14.07 -4.57
C ALA A 132 16.65 -12.83 -3.93
N ARG A 133 16.37 -11.63 -4.44
CA ARG A 133 17.01 -10.42 -3.94
C ARG A 133 16.35 -9.98 -2.64
N ALA A 134 17.14 -9.81 -1.59
CA ALA A 134 16.68 -9.24 -0.33
C ALA A 134 16.04 -7.86 -0.57
N GLY A 135 14.82 -7.68 -0.08
CA GLY A 135 14.06 -6.43 -0.24
C GLY A 135 13.34 -6.28 -1.58
N SER A 136 13.40 -7.27 -2.48
CA SER A 136 12.53 -7.33 -3.66
C SER A 136 11.09 -7.65 -3.25
N LEU A 137 10.12 -7.32 -4.11
CA LEU A 137 8.73 -7.61 -3.85
C LEU A 137 8.46 -9.12 -3.68
N PRO A 138 8.97 -10.03 -4.54
CA PRO A 138 8.76 -11.47 -4.33
C PRO A 138 9.37 -12.00 -3.03
N GLU A 139 10.57 -11.55 -2.67
CA GLU A 139 11.22 -11.94 -1.40
C GLU A 139 10.41 -11.45 -0.20
N LEU A 140 9.97 -10.19 -0.22
CA LEU A 140 9.12 -9.62 0.81
C LEU A 140 7.81 -10.38 0.97
N LEU A 141 7.13 -10.72 -0.14
CA LEU A 141 5.91 -11.53 -0.10
C LEU A 141 6.15 -12.91 0.52
N ALA A 142 7.26 -13.57 0.18
CA ALA A 142 7.62 -14.88 0.71
C ALA A 142 7.98 -14.84 2.20
N ARG A 143 8.75 -13.83 2.63
CA ARG A 143 9.21 -13.63 4.01
C ARG A 143 8.08 -13.16 4.92
N VAL A 144 7.37 -12.12 4.51
CA VAL A 144 6.33 -11.46 5.31
C VAL A 144 5.05 -12.31 5.32
N ARG A 145 4.71 -13.00 4.22
CA ARG A 145 3.43 -13.69 4.05
C ARG A 145 2.24 -12.81 4.45
N PRO A 146 2.11 -11.61 3.84
CA PRO A 146 1.12 -10.64 4.27
C PRO A 146 -0.31 -11.12 3.98
N HIS A 147 -1.25 -10.67 4.81
CA HIS A 147 -2.68 -10.83 4.57
C HIS A 147 -3.22 -9.74 3.64
N ALA A 148 -2.56 -8.57 3.58
CA ALA A 148 -2.83 -7.51 2.62
C ALA A 148 -1.54 -6.80 2.18
N VAL A 149 -1.53 -6.27 0.96
CA VAL A 149 -0.44 -5.51 0.38
C VAL A 149 -0.99 -4.15 -0.07
N LEU A 150 -0.43 -3.07 0.47
CA LEU A 150 -0.65 -1.71 0.00
C LEU A 150 0.66 -1.22 -0.62
N SER A 151 0.69 -1.15 -1.95
CA SER A 151 1.78 -0.47 -2.65
C SER A 151 1.38 0.96 -2.97
N MET A 152 2.35 1.87 -2.91
CA MET A 152 2.13 3.28 -3.17
C MET A 152 3.13 3.79 -4.19
N GLY A 153 2.68 4.57 -5.17
CA GLY A 153 3.53 5.23 -6.15
C GLY A 153 3.22 6.72 -6.23
N VAL A 154 4.22 7.53 -6.57
CA VAL A 154 4.00 8.96 -6.80
C VAL A 154 3.39 9.19 -8.19
N HIS A 155 2.38 10.03 -8.28
CA HIS A 155 1.74 10.41 -9.54
C HIS A 155 1.88 11.93 -9.77
N ARG A 156 2.83 12.31 -10.63
CA ARG A 156 3.25 13.72 -10.82
C ARG A 156 2.20 14.64 -11.44
N VAL A 157 1.14 14.09 -12.04
CA VAL A 157 0.15 14.86 -12.82
C VAL A 157 -1.14 15.12 -12.04
N THR A 158 -1.26 14.62 -10.80
CA THR A 158 -2.49 14.80 -10.01
C THR A 158 -2.16 15.40 -8.65
N ASP A 159 -3.11 16.17 -8.14
CA ASP A 159 -3.16 16.78 -6.81
C ASP A 159 -4.06 16.00 -5.83
N HIS A 160 -4.55 14.82 -6.21
CA HIS A 160 -5.45 13.99 -5.43
C HIS A 160 -4.91 12.57 -5.31
N PHE A 161 -5.21 11.90 -4.20
CA PHE A 161 -4.96 10.47 -4.06
C PHE A 161 -5.85 9.67 -5.02
N ARG A 162 -5.28 8.67 -5.70
CA ARG A 162 -6.05 7.78 -6.60
C ARG A 162 -5.81 6.33 -6.26
N VAL A 163 -6.88 5.55 -6.21
CA VAL A 163 -6.78 4.09 -6.05
C VAL A 163 -6.77 3.43 -7.41
N GLU A 164 -5.79 2.58 -7.66
CA GLU A 164 -5.76 1.73 -8.85
C GLU A 164 -6.86 0.66 -8.73
N VAL A 165 -7.78 0.62 -9.70
CA VAL A 165 -8.91 -0.33 -9.69
C VAL A 165 -8.82 -1.39 -10.79
N VAL A 166 -7.86 -1.27 -11.72
CA VAL A 166 -7.61 -2.27 -12.78
C VAL A 166 -6.10 -2.34 -13.08
N PRO A 167 -5.33 -3.24 -12.45
CA PRO A 167 -3.94 -3.42 -12.82
C PRO A 167 -3.85 -3.97 -14.23
N THR A 168 -2.85 -3.52 -14.96
CA THR A 168 -2.49 -4.07 -16.27
C THR A 168 -1.08 -4.62 -16.21
N SER A 169 -0.76 -5.59 -17.07
CA SER A 169 0.63 -5.99 -17.30
C SER A 169 1.33 -5.06 -18.30
N ALA A 170 0.81 -3.84 -18.50
CA ALA A 170 1.45 -2.89 -19.41
C ALA A 170 2.88 -2.66 -18.95
N GLY A 171 3.80 -2.78 -19.90
CA GLY A 171 5.22 -2.61 -19.65
C GLY A 171 5.90 -3.73 -18.85
N LEU A 172 5.28 -4.91 -18.73
CA LEU A 172 5.91 -6.10 -18.14
C LEU A 172 5.98 -7.25 -19.15
N ILE A 173 7.14 -7.89 -19.25
CA ILE A 173 7.35 -9.17 -19.95
C ILE A 173 7.88 -10.22 -18.99
N VAL A 174 7.74 -11.48 -19.40
CA VAL A 174 8.48 -12.60 -18.80
C VAL A 174 9.60 -12.97 -19.76
N ASP A 175 10.85 -12.77 -19.34
CA ASP A 175 12.06 -13.13 -20.07
C ASP A 175 12.81 -14.21 -19.28
N ASN A 176 13.03 -15.39 -19.87
CA ASN A 176 13.65 -16.54 -19.21
C ASN A 176 13.04 -16.92 -17.84
N GLY A 177 11.72 -16.72 -17.67
CA GLY A 177 11.00 -17.02 -16.43
C GLY A 177 11.09 -15.93 -15.35
N GLU A 178 11.74 -14.80 -15.64
CA GLU A 178 11.84 -13.61 -14.80
C GLU A 178 10.93 -12.49 -15.33
N GLU A 179 10.27 -11.76 -14.43
CA GLU A 179 9.50 -10.58 -14.81
C GLU A 179 10.45 -9.37 -14.97
N ARG A 180 10.34 -8.65 -16.09
CA ARG A 180 11.16 -7.47 -16.42
C ARG A 180 10.31 -6.35 -17.01
N HIS A 181 10.74 -5.11 -16.77
CA HIS A 181 10.12 -3.96 -17.41
C HIS A 181 10.52 -3.88 -18.89
N THR A 182 9.56 -3.54 -19.75
CA THR A 182 9.80 -3.17 -21.14
C THR A 182 8.84 -2.07 -21.54
N TRP A 183 9.19 -1.26 -22.52
CA TRP A 183 8.30 -0.25 -23.10
C TRP A 183 7.46 -0.83 -24.26
N GLU A 184 7.74 -2.06 -24.70
CA GLU A 184 7.13 -2.69 -25.88
C GLU A 184 5.91 -3.57 -25.55
N ALA A 185 5.71 -3.93 -24.29
CA ALA A 185 4.66 -4.85 -23.89
C ALA A 185 3.27 -4.20 -23.98
N ARG A 186 2.39 -4.82 -24.77
CA ARG A 186 0.98 -4.44 -24.82
C ARG A 186 0.29 -4.77 -23.48
N PRO A 187 -0.62 -3.92 -23.00
CA PRO A 187 -1.37 -4.19 -21.78
C PRO A 187 -2.21 -5.47 -21.94
N VAL A 188 -1.98 -6.46 -21.08
CA VAL A 188 -2.97 -7.50 -20.83
C VAL A 188 -3.66 -7.13 -19.52
N GLN A 189 -4.97 -6.90 -19.58
CA GLN A 189 -5.76 -6.67 -18.37
C GLN A 189 -5.76 -7.95 -17.53
N ARG A 190 -5.21 -7.89 -16.32
CA ARG A 190 -5.33 -8.98 -15.36
C ARG A 190 -6.57 -8.73 -14.51
N ARG A 191 -7.46 -9.73 -14.47
CA ARG A 191 -8.74 -9.67 -13.74
C ARG A 191 -8.57 -9.97 -12.25
N SER A 192 -7.73 -9.23 -11.53
CA SER A 192 -7.75 -9.25 -10.06
C SER A 192 -8.70 -8.18 -9.53
N ASP A 193 -9.53 -8.53 -8.54
CA ASP A 193 -10.40 -7.55 -7.84
C ASP A 193 -9.55 -6.68 -6.91
N VAL A 194 -8.86 -5.68 -7.47
CA VAL A 194 -8.06 -4.70 -6.70
C VAL A 194 -8.92 -3.59 -6.07
N ARG A 195 -10.25 -3.63 -6.22
CA ARG A 195 -11.16 -2.65 -5.58
C ARG A 195 -11.19 -2.81 -4.05
N SER A 196 -10.50 -3.80 -3.51
CA SER A 196 -10.36 -4.04 -2.07
C SER A 196 -9.88 -2.79 -1.32
N LEU A 197 -8.93 -2.04 -1.89
CA LEU A 197 -8.38 -0.82 -1.30
C LEU A 197 -9.39 0.33 -1.31
N ALA A 198 -10.06 0.57 -2.45
CA ALA A 198 -11.08 1.60 -2.55
C ALA A 198 -12.21 1.36 -1.52
N ARG A 199 -12.69 0.11 -1.43
CA ARG A 199 -13.68 -0.28 -0.41
C ARG A 199 -13.16 -0.13 1.01
N ALA A 200 -11.88 -0.35 1.25
CA ALA A 200 -11.28 -0.20 2.57
C ALA A 200 -11.21 1.27 2.96
N ILE A 201 -10.72 2.16 2.07
CA ILE A 201 -10.66 3.60 2.33
C ILE A 201 -12.06 4.15 2.61
N VAL A 202 -13.06 3.90 1.75
CA VAL A 202 -14.45 4.35 1.96
C VAL A 202 -14.96 3.97 3.35
N ARG A 203 -14.78 2.70 3.73
CA ARG A 203 -15.25 2.19 5.03
C ARG A 203 -14.46 2.77 6.20
N GLY A 204 -13.14 2.81 6.09
CA GLY A 204 -12.28 3.34 7.14
C GLY A 204 -12.46 4.83 7.38
N SER A 205 -12.88 5.58 6.34
CA SER A 205 -13.20 7.00 6.43
C SER A 205 -14.62 7.30 6.90
N SER A 206 -15.54 6.33 6.80
CA SER A 206 -16.93 6.46 7.25
C SER A 206 -16.94 6.62 8.79
N GLY A 207 -17.29 7.82 9.25
CA GLY A 207 -17.19 8.24 10.66
C GLY A 207 -16.31 9.47 10.89
N ARG A 208 -15.58 9.97 9.87
CA ARG A 208 -14.74 11.18 9.97
C ARG A 208 -14.86 12.20 8.81
N GLY A 209 -15.76 12.00 7.86
CA GLY A 209 -16.12 13.06 6.89
C GLY A 209 -15.21 13.22 5.67
N PHE A 210 -14.59 12.15 5.15
CA PHE A 210 -13.95 12.22 3.82
C PHE A 210 -15.02 12.16 2.72
N ALA A 211 -15.02 13.15 1.83
CA ALA A 211 -15.69 13.07 0.55
C ALA A 211 -14.75 12.36 -0.44
N LEU A 212 -15.18 11.23 -0.99
CA LEU A 212 -14.50 10.58 -2.11
C LEU A 212 -15.20 11.08 -3.39
N SER A 213 -14.46 11.80 -4.23
CA SER A 213 -14.87 12.16 -5.59
C SER A 213 -14.43 11.11 -6.59
#